data_AF-A0A3Q0CI82-F1
#
_entry.id   AF-A0A3Q0CI82-F1
#
_cell.length_a   1.000
_cell.length_b   1.000
_cell.length_c   1.000
_cell.angle_alpha   90.00
_cell.angle_beta   90.00
_cell.angle_gamma   90.00
#
_symmetry.space_group_name_H-M   'P 1'
#
loop_
_entity.id
_entity.type
_entity.pdbx_description
1 polymer ?
#
loop_
_entity_poly.entity_id
_entity_poly.type
_entity_poly.pdbx_seq_one_letter_code
_entity_poly.pdbx_strand_id
1 'polypeptide(L)'
;MATEHVNGNGTEEPMDTTSAVIHSENFQTLLDAGLPQKVAEKLDEIYVAGLVAHSDLDERAIEALKEFNEDGALAVLQQFKDSDLSHVQNKSAFLCGVMKTYRQREKQGTKVADSSKGPDESKIKLFL
;
A
#
# COMPACT_ATOMS: atom_id res chain seq x y z
N MET A 1 21.62 33.68 -53.43
CA MET A 1 20.65 32.67 -52.99
C MET A 1 21.10 32.18 -51.63
N ALA A 2 20.22 32.30 -50.65
CA ALA A 2 20.47 32.10 -49.23
C ALA A 2 20.58 30.62 -48.86
N THR A 3 21.43 30.33 -47.87
CA THR A 3 21.13 29.33 -46.83
C THR A 3 21.87 29.76 -45.55
N GLU A 4 21.17 30.55 -44.73
CA GLU A 4 21.15 30.32 -43.29
C GLU A 4 20.66 28.85 -43.07
N HIS A 5 21.07 28.09 -42.07
CA HIS A 5 20.56 28.21 -40.70
C HIS A 5 21.52 27.51 -39.73
N VAL A 6 21.70 28.17 -38.59
CA VAL A 6 22.19 27.65 -37.32
C VAL A 6 21.35 26.44 -36.87
N ASN A 7 21.98 25.39 -36.35
CA ASN A 7 21.29 24.46 -35.47
C ASN A 7 22.09 24.33 -34.17
N GLY A 8 21.63 25.06 -33.16
CA GLY A 8 22.09 24.93 -31.80
C GLY A 8 21.65 23.57 -31.26
N ASN A 9 22.62 22.76 -30.84
CA ASN A 9 22.35 21.58 -30.03
C ASN A 9 22.08 22.06 -28.60
N GLY A 10 20.82 22.42 -28.37
CA GLY A 10 20.27 22.66 -27.05
C GLY A 10 19.97 21.35 -26.35
N THR A 11 20.44 21.31 -25.10
CA THR A 11 19.69 20.87 -23.92
C THR A 11 20.01 19.45 -23.41
N GLU A 12 20.81 19.32 -22.32
CA GLU A 12 20.41 19.08 -20.90
C GLU A 12 19.46 17.85 -20.79
N GLU A 13 19.67 16.78 -20.01
CA GLU A 13 20.23 16.58 -18.67
C GLU A 13 20.47 15.06 -18.45
N PRO A 14 21.22 14.65 -17.40
CA PRO A 14 21.58 13.25 -17.16
C PRO A 14 20.34 12.39 -16.92
N MET A 15 20.24 11.28 -17.66
CA MET A 15 19.25 10.25 -17.44
C MET A 15 19.67 9.44 -16.22
N ASP A 16 19.40 9.98 -15.02
CA ASP A 16 19.54 9.26 -13.76
C ASP A 16 18.56 8.08 -13.77
N THR A 17 19.11 6.89 -13.63
CA THR A 17 18.41 5.61 -13.62
C THR A 17 17.70 5.45 -12.28
N THR A 18 16.66 6.24 -12.04
CA THR A 18 15.70 5.97 -10.98
C THR A 18 14.42 5.51 -11.67
N SER A 19 14.03 4.25 -11.42
CA SER A 19 12.75 3.69 -11.84
C SER A 19 11.67 4.76 -11.70
N ALA A 20 11.08 5.18 -12.82
CA ALA A 20 10.07 6.24 -12.81
C ALA A 20 8.91 5.78 -11.90
N VAL A 21 8.94 6.21 -10.63
CA VAL A 21 7.89 5.92 -9.68
C VAL A 21 6.72 6.78 -10.15
N ILE A 22 5.80 6.15 -10.89
CA ILE A 22 4.59 6.83 -11.33
C ILE A 22 3.76 7.01 -10.07
N HIS A 23 3.85 8.20 -9.50
CA HIS A 23 3.05 8.57 -8.35
C HIS A 23 1.66 9.01 -8.77
N SER A 24 0.63 8.66 -7.99
CA SER A 24 -0.69 9.25 -8.20
C SER A 24 -0.70 10.73 -7.79
N GLU A 25 -1.69 11.47 -8.27
CA GLU A 25 -1.93 12.86 -7.85
C GLU A 25 -2.14 13.01 -6.33
N ASN A 26 -2.48 11.92 -5.64
CA ASN A 26 -2.73 11.91 -4.20
C ASN A 26 -1.45 11.73 -3.36
N PHE A 27 -0.30 11.39 -3.97
CA PHE A 27 0.94 11.13 -3.24
C PHE A 27 1.37 12.33 -2.36
N GLN A 28 1.32 13.54 -2.92
CA GLN A 28 1.67 14.76 -2.17
C GLN A 28 0.74 15.01 -0.98
N THR A 29 -0.56 14.69 -1.13
CA THR A 29 -1.56 14.79 -0.06
C THR A 29 -1.27 13.80 1.08
N LEU A 30 -0.80 12.59 0.77
CA LEU A 30 -0.41 11.62 1.80
C LEU A 30 0.78 12.11 2.65
N LEU A 31 1.76 12.76 2.01
CA LEU A 31 2.89 13.36 2.71
C LEU A 31 2.47 14.55 3.58
N ASP A 32 1.60 15.42 3.07
CA ASP A 32 1.06 16.58 3.81
C ASP A 32 0.21 16.12 5.01
N ALA A 33 -0.53 15.01 4.85
CA ALA A 33 -1.24 14.38 5.95
C ALA A 33 -0.30 13.86 7.07
N GLY A 34 1.02 13.83 6.83
CA GLY A 34 2.04 13.44 7.79
C GLY A 34 2.36 11.94 7.78
N LEU A 35 2.08 11.24 6.69
CA LEU A 35 2.55 9.86 6.52
C LEU A 35 4.04 9.84 6.16
N PRO A 36 4.82 8.87 6.66
CA PRO A 36 6.20 8.67 6.23
C PRO A 36 6.27 8.44 4.72
N GLN A 37 7.32 8.94 4.06
CA GLN A 37 7.49 8.83 2.61
C GLN A 37 7.29 7.40 2.11
N LYS A 38 7.97 6.41 2.72
CA LYS A 38 7.84 5.00 2.32
C LYS A 38 6.41 4.46 2.44
N VAL A 39 5.68 4.88 3.47
CA VAL A 39 4.29 4.46 3.69
C VAL A 39 3.38 5.10 2.65
N ALA A 40 3.59 6.39 2.37
CA ALA A 40 2.88 7.10 1.31
C ALA A 40 3.15 6.46 -0.06
N GLU A 41 4.40 6.13 -0.37
CA GLU A 41 4.78 5.45 -1.62
C GLU A 41 4.06 4.11 -1.73
N LYS A 42 4.03 3.35 -0.63
CA LYS A 42 3.37 2.04 -0.61
C LYS A 42 1.87 2.13 -0.80
N LEU A 43 1.21 3.12 -0.20
CA LEU A 43 -0.22 3.34 -0.38
C LEU A 43 -0.53 3.86 -1.79
N ASP A 44 0.33 4.70 -2.32
CA ASP A 44 0.23 5.23 -3.68
C ASP A 44 0.35 4.13 -4.75
N GLU A 45 1.24 3.14 -4.56
CA GLU A 45 1.29 1.94 -5.42
C GLU A 45 -0.07 1.22 -5.48
N ILE A 46 -0.83 1.20 -4.37
CA ILE A 46 -2.13 0.52 -4.28
C ILE A 46 -3.18 1.35 -5.04
N TYR A 47 -3.09 2.68 -5.02
CA TYR A 47 -3.92 3.57 -5.84
C TYR A 47 -3.64 3.39 -7.33
N VAL A 48 -2.36 3.39 -7.73
CA VAL A 48 -1.94 3.21 -9.13
C VAL A 48 -2.32 1.82 -9.66
N ALA A 49 -2.30 0.80 -8.80
CA ALA A 49 -2.80 -0.54 -9.14
C ALA A 49 -4.32 -0.61 -9.31
N GLY A 50 -5.07 0.46 -8.99
CA GLY A 50 -6.52 0.51 -9.10
C GLY A 50 -7.26 -0.34 -8.08
N LEU A 51 -6.59 -0.74 -6.98
CA LEU A 51 -7.17 -1.57 -5.94
C LEU A 51 -8.11 -0.78 -5.01
N VAL A 52 -7.80 0.51 -4.82
CA VAL A 52 -8.54 1.45 -3.96
C VAL A 52 -8.33 2.86 -4.50
N ALA A 53 -9.31 3.76 -4.33
CA ALA A 53 -9.13 5.19 -4.60
C ALA A 53 -8.77 5.97 -3.33
N HIS A 54 -8.24 7.18 -3.45
CA HIS A 54 -8.03 8.03 -2.29
C HIS A 54 -9.33 8.32 -1.52
N SER A 55 -10.45 8.52 -2.25
CA SER A 55 -11.78 8.74 -1.65
C SER A 55 -12.41 7.51 -0.99
N ASP A 56 -11.88 6.30 -1.24
CA ASP A 56 -12.35 5.06 -0.59
C ASP A 56 -11.83 4.92 0.85
N LEU A 57 -10.80 5.70 1.22
CA LEU A 57 -10.20 5.72 2.55
C LEU A 57 -10.61 7.00 3.28
N ASP A 58 -11.30 6.85 4.39
CA ASP A 58 -11.66 8.00 5.23
C ASP A 58 -10.42 8.57 5.94
N GLU A 59 -10.50 9.85 6.30
CA GLU A 59 -9.47 10.54 7.10
C GLU A 59 -9.11 9.74 8.37
N ARG A 60 -10.10 9.11 9.02
CA ARG A 60 -9.88 8.28 10.23
C ARG A 60 -8.99 7.07 9.96
N ALA A 61 -9.04 6.50 8.76
CA ALA A 61 -8.16 5.40 8.37
C ALA A 61 -6.72 5.88 8.14
N ILE A 62 -6.57 7.09 7.57
CA ILE A 62 -5.27 7.74 7.38
C ILE A 62 -4.67 8.12 8.75
N GLU A 63 -5.46 8.69 9.66
CA GLU A 63 -5.04 8.96 11.03
C GLU A 63 -4.59 7.69 11.76
N ALA A 64 -5.33 6.59 11.62
CA ALA A 64 -4.95 5.32 12.20
C ALA A 64 -3.63 4.79 11.64
N LEU A 65 -3.35 4.97 10.34
CA LEU A 65 -2.07 4.60 9.74
C LEU A 65 -0.90 5.40 10.33
N LYS A 66 -1.12 6.68 10.68
CA LYS A 66 -0.11 7.54 11.33
C LYS A 66 0.24 7.08 12.75
N GLU A 67 -0.64 6.33 13.42
CA GLU A 67 -0.32 5.76 14.73
C GLU A 67 0.67 4.59 14.68
N PHE A 68 0.88 3.98 13.51
CA PHE A 68 1.85 2.89 13.34
C PHE A 68 3.25 3.44 13.12
N ASN A 69 4.25 2.66 13.51
CA ASN A 69 5.61 2.84 13.02
C ASN A 69 5.69 2.53 11.52
N GLU A 70 6.76 2.96 10.87
CA GLU A 70 7.00 2.76 9.43
C GLU A 70 6.82 1.28 9.03
N ASP A 71 7.50 0.35 9.68
CA ASP A 71 7.40 -1.09 9.39
C ASP A 71 5.98 -1.64 9.58
N GLY A 72 5.28 -1.21 10.64
CA GLY A 72 3.92 -1.67 10.93
C GLY A 72 2.92 -1.21 9.88
N ALA A 73 3.01 0.06 9.47
CA ALA A 73 2.19 0.60 8.40
C ALA A 73 2.48 -0.10 7.06
N LEU A 74 3.75 -0.34 6.73
CA LEU A 74 4.13 -1.08 5.53
C LEU A 74 3.57 -2.51 5.52
N ALA A 75 3.63 -3.21 6.65
CA ALA A 75 3.07 -4.56 6.78
C ALA A 75 1.54 -4.59 6.65
N VAL A 76 0.84 -3.61 7.23
CA VAL A 76 -0.61 -3.44 7.06
C VAL A 76 -0.97 -3.20 5.59
N LEU A 77 -0.29 -2.25 4.93
CA LEU A 77 -0.56 -1.91 3.52
C LEU A 77 -0.22 -3.07 2.58
N GLN A 78 0.86 -3.80 2.86
CA GLN A 78 1.23 -5.00 2.10
C GLN A 78 0.15 -6.08 2.23
N GLN A 79 -0.38 -6.29 3.43
CA GLN A 79 -1.45 -7.26 3.65
C GLN A 79 -2.78 -6.82 3.03
N PHE A 80 -3.08 -5.52 3.04
CA PHE A 80 -4.24 -4.96 2.35
C PHE A 80 -4.14 -5.15 0.83
N LYS A 81 -2.96 -4.92 0.24
CA LYS A 81 -2.68 -5.13 -1.19
C LYS A 81 -2.82 -6.59 -1.64
N ASP A 82 -2.37 -7.53 -0.79
CA ASP A 82 -2.42 -8.97 -1.07
C ASP A 82 -3.82 -9.58 -0.86
N SER A 83 -4.71 -8.87 -0.16
CA SER A 83 -6.07 -9.32 0.10
C SER A 83 -6.97 -9.20 -1.13
N ASP A 84 -7.94 -10.11 -1.27
CA ASP A 84 -8.99 -9.95 -2.28
C ASP A 84 -9.95 -8.81 -1.88
N LEU A 85 -9.86 -7.70 -2.60
CA LEU A 85 -10.75 -6.55 -2.40
C LEU A 85 -12.02 -6.61 -3.25
N SER A 86 -12.19 -7.62 -4.11
CA SER A 86 -13.30 -7.72 -5.06
C SER A 86 -14.67 -7.72 -4.37
N HIS A 87 -14.78 -8.36 -3.20
CA HIS A 87 -16.02 -8.44 -2.41
C HIS A 87 -16.14 -7.34 -1.34
N VAL A 88 -15.13 -6.48 -1.21
CA VAL A 88 -15.08 -5.50 -0.13
C VAL A 88 -15.87 -4.26 -0.54
N GLN A 89 -17.04 -4.06 0.05
CA GLN A 89 -17.91 -2.90 -0.20
C GLN A 89 -17.37 -1.60 0.42
N ASN A 90 -16.66 -1.69 1.54
CA ASN A 90 -16.09 -0.52 2.22
C ASN A 90 -14.60 -0.77 2.49
N LYS A 91 -13.75 -0.12 1.67
CA LYS A 91 -12.29 -0.29 1.71
C LYS A 91 -11.69 0.30 2.99
N SER A 92 -12.14 1.48 3.42
CA SER A 92 -11.78 2.11 4.70
C SER A 92 -11.99 1.17 5.89
N ALA A 93 -13.17 0.54 5.98
CA ALA A 93 -13.48 -0.41 7.04
C ALA A 93 -12.61 -1.67 7.00
N PHE A 94 -12.33 -2.19 5.80
CA PHE A 94 -11.45 -3.34 5.64
C PHE A 94 -10.01 -3.03 6.07
N LEU A 95 -9.44 -1.91 5.62
CA LEU A 95 -8.12 -1.44 6.03
C LEU A 95 -8.04 -1.28 7.55
N CYS A 96 -9.06 -0.69 8.17
CA CYS A 96 -9.15 -0.57 9.62
C CYS A 96 -9.18 -1.95 10.33
N GLY A 97 -9.84 -2.94 9.72
CA GLY A 97 -9.79 -4.34 10.17
C GLY A 97 -8.39 -4.96 10.11
N VAL A 98 -7.65 -4.72 9.03
CA VAL A 98 -6.24 -5.16 8.88
C VAL A 98 -5.35 -4.50 9.93
N MET A 99 -5.48 -3.18 10.12
CA MET A 99 -4.79 -2.41 11.16
C MET A 99 -5.08 -2.94 12.57
N LYS A 100 -6.35 -3.19 12.87
CA LYS A 100 -6.78 -3.73 14.16
C LYS A 100 -6.17 -5.11 14.42
N THR A 101 -6.20 -5.99 13.42
CA THR A 101 -5.58 -7.31 13.52
C THR A 101 -4.09 -7.19 13.74
N TYR A 102 -3.39 -6.32 13.00
CA TYR A 102 -1.96 -6.04 13.20
C TYR A 102 -1.62 -5.59 14.64
N ARG A 103 -2.32 -4.59 15.20
CA ARG A 103 -2.09 -4.15 16.60
C ARG A 103 -2.35 -5.27 17.62
N GLN A 104 -3.32 -6.14 17.36
CA GLN A 104 -3.62 -7.26 18.28
C GLN A 104 -2.49 -8.30 18.31
N ARG A 105 -1.82 -8.58 17.17
CA ARG A 105 -0.68 -9.50 17.12
C ARG A 105 0.57 -8.86 17.74
N GLU A 106 0.81 -7.58 17.50
CA GLU A 106 1.96 -6.88 18.08
C GLU A 106 1.91 -6.82 19.62
N LYS A 107 0.76 -6.48 20.20
CA LYS A 107 0.59 -6.44 21.66
C LYS A 107 0.70 -7.81 22.34
N GLN A 108 0.38 -8.89 21.63
CA GLN A 108 0.46 -10.26 22.18
C GLN A 108 1.85 -10.90 22.06
N GLY A 109 2.85 -10.20 21.50
CA GLY A 109 4.24 -10.64 21.51
C GLY A 109 4.46 -12.00 20.84
N THR A 110 4.65 -12.01 19.52
CA THR A 110 5.34 -13.08 18.77
C THR A 110 4.93 -14.53 19.08
N LYS A 111 3.64 -14.81 19.31
CA LYS A 111 3.13 -16.19 19.46
C LYS A 111 1.92 -16.49 18.58
N VAL A 112 1.86 -15.99 17.35
CA VAL A 112 0.99 -16.56 16.31
C VAL A 112 1.66 -16.40 14.95
N ALA A 113 2.59 -17.29 14.66
CA ALA A 113 2.89 -17.59 13.27
C ALA A 113 1.62 -18.18 12.65
N ASP A 114 1.20 -17.58 11.54
CA ASP A 114 0.43 -18.21 10.48
C ASP A 114 -0.85 -18.95 10.91
N SER A 115 -2.00 -18.26 10.88
CA SER A 115 -3.30 -18.94 10.74
C SER A 115 -3.71 -19.08 9.28
N SER A 116 -2.73 -19.35 8.41
CA SER A 116 -2.93 -19.79 7.03
C SER A 116 -3.01 -21.32 6.95
N LYS A 117 -3.66 -21.98 7.91
CA LYS A 117 -4.12 -23.36 7.76
C LYS A 117 -5.55 -23.46 8.25
N GLY A 118 -6.43 -23.75 7.31
CA GLY A 118 -7.83 -24.08 7.55
C GLY A 118 -8.00 -25.23 8.55
N PRO A 119 -9.22 -25.46 9.05
CA PRO A 119 -9.49 -26.50 10.04
C PRO A 119 -8.97 -27.86 9.56
N ASP A 120 -8.14 -28.51 10.39
CA ASP A 120 -7.60 -29.84 10.16
C ASP A 120 -8.69 -30.85 9.75
N GLU A 121 -8.69 -31.27 8.48
CA GLU A 121 -9.52 -32.37 7.96
C GLU A 121 -8.99 -33.77 8.38
N SER A 122 -8.52 -33.94 9.61
CA SER A 122 -7.93 -35.21 10.08
C SER A 122 -8.81 -35.96 11.08
N LYS A 123 -10.14 -36.02 10.89
CA LYS A 123 -11.02 -36.98 11.62
C LYS A 123 -12.20 -37.56 10.82
N ILE A 124 -12.12 -37.62 9.49
CA ILE A 124 -13.08 -38.41 8.70
C ILE A 124 -12.40 -39.70 8.28
N LYS A 125 -12.56 -40.76 9.09
CA LYS A 125 -12.55 -42.20 8.72
C LYS A 125 -12.34 -43.03 9.99
N LEU A 126 -13.43 -43.39 10.67
CA LEU A 126 -13.63 -44.76 11.14
C LEU A 126 -15.11 -44.93 11.54
N PHE A 127 -15.97 -44.87 10.54
CA PHE A 127 -17.19 -45.70 10.55
C PHE A 127 -16.87 -46.88 9.65
N LEU A 128 -16.57 -48.02 10.26
CA LEU A 128 -16.85 -49.36 9.73
C LEU A 128 -17.05 -50.30 10.92
#